data_AF-A0A357ZD36-F1
#
_entry.id   AF-A0A357ZD36-F1
#
_cell.length_a   1.000
_cell.length_b   1.000
_cell.length_c   1.000
_cell.angle_alpha   90.00
_cell.angle_beta   90.00
_cell.angle_gamma   90.00
#
_symmetry.space_group_name_H-M   'P 1'
#
loop_
_entity.id
_entity.type
_entity.pdbx_description
1 polymer ?
#
loop_
_entity_poly.entity_id
_entity_poly.type
_entity_poly.pdbx_seq_one_letter_code
_entity_poly.pdbx_strand_id
1 'polypeptide(L)' 'MFDTIDSVPQAGDVYEIEGFSFKVQKMRRNRIAMLRVSKLEQGDPLDEEGDGEDKTA' A
#
# COMPACT_ATOMS: atom_id res chain seq x y z
N MET A 1 17.38 20.51 -0.37
CA MET A 1 16.04 20.65 -0.98
C MET A 1 15.36 19.29 -0.80
N PHE A 2 14.71 19.11 0.35
CA PHE A 2 14.08 17.86 0.81
C PHE A 2 12.55 17.98 0.68
N ASP A 3 12.07 18.55 -0.42
CA ASP A 3 10.65 18.93 -0.58
C ASP A 3 9.74 17.77 -1.01
N THR A 4 10.24 16.54 -1.11
CA THR A 4 9.46 15.43 -1.69
C THR A 4 8.68 14.58 -0.69
N ILE A 5 8.78 14.78 0.62
CA ILE A 5 8.01 13.98 1.59
C ILE A 5 7.61 14.73 2.87
N ASP A 6 7.15 15.97 2.75
CA ASP A 6 6.58 16.69 3.91
C ASP A 6 5.07 16.43 4.09
N SER A 7 4.47 15.56 3.26
CA SER A 7 3.06 15.22 3.35
C SER A 7 2.86 13.90 4.09
N VAL A 8 2.22 13.98 5.26
CA VAL A 8 1.77 12.80 6.01
C VAL A 8 0.54 12.21 5.30
N PRO A 9 0.55 10.92 4.93
CA PRO A 9 -0.59 10.28 4.28
C PRO A 9 -1.80 10.24 5.22
N GLN A 10 -3.00 10.19 4.66
CA GLN A 10 -4.26 10.17 5.41
C GLN A 10 -4.98 8.82 5.26
N ALA A 11 -5.83 8.52 6.24
CA ALA A 11 -6.70 7.36 6.12
C ALA A 11 -7.71 7.60 4.98
N GLY A 12 -7.81 6.64 4.06
CA GLY A 12 -8.60 6.75 2.84
C GLY A 12 -7.77 6.94 1.58
N ASP A 13 -6.51 7.39 1.70
CA ASP A 13 -5.61 7.56 0.55
C ASP A 13 -5.39 6.22 -0.17
N VAL A 14 -5.30 6.29 -1.50
CA VAL A 14 -5.08 5.14 -2.39
C VAL A 14 -3.86 5.41 -3.25
N TYR A 15 -2.97 4.42 -3.32
CA TYR A 15 -1.76 4.44 -4.13
C TYR A 15 -1.76 3.22 -5.04
N GLU A 16 -1.49 3.44 -6.32
CA GLU A 16 -1.35 2.35 -7.29
C GLU A 16 0.11 2.26 -7.69
N ILE A 17 0.74 1.12 -7.39
CA ILE A 17 2.17 0.89 -7.56
C ILE A 17 2.34 -0.53 -8.08
N GLU A 18 3.02 -0.69 -9.21
CA GLU A 18 3.42 -2.00 -9.75
C GLU A 18 2.25 -3.00 -9.87
N GLY A 19 1.07 -2.51 -10.30
CA GLY A 19 -0.10 -3.37 -10.45
C GLY A 19 -0.78 -3.74 -9.12
N PHE A 20 -0.42 -3.10 -8.02
CA PHE A 20 -1.10 -3.22 -6.74
C PHE A 20 -1.73 -1.90 -6.31
N SER A 21 -2.93 -1.98 -5.77
CA SER A 21 -3.63 -0.88 -5.11
C SER A 21 -3.46 -0.98 -3.60
N PHE A 22 -2.87 0.04 -3.02
CA PHE A 22 -2.64 0.20 -1.59
C PHE A 22 -3.56 1.27 -1.04
N LYS A 23 -4.53 0.88 -0.22
CA LYS A 23 -5.43 1.80 0.47
C LYS A 23 -5.07 1.92 1.95
N VAL A 24 -4.81 3.14 2.41
CA VAL A 24 -4.56 3.43 3.83
C VAL A 24 -5.86 3.23 4.60
N GLN A 25 -5.92 2.16 5.40
CA GLN A 25 -7.07 1.87 6.26
C GLN A 25 -6.96 2.60 7.59
N LYS A 26 -5.74 2.70 8.13
CA LYS A 26 -5.54 3.30 9.44
C LYS A 26 -4.18 3.99 9.53
N MET A 27 -4.21 5.21 10.03
CA MET A 27 -3.04 5.95 10.49
C MET A 27 -2.85 5.80 11.99
N ARG A 28 -1.60 5.87 12.47
CA ARG A 28 -1.25 6.05 13.87
C ARG A 28 -0.16 7.10 13.96
N ARG A 29 -0.50 8.27 14.54
CA ARG A 29 0.39 9.44 14.56
C ARG A 29 0.79 9.79 13.12
N ASN A 30 2.08 9.73 12.80
CA ASN A 30 2.65 10.00 11.48
C ASN A 30 3.04 8.74 10.70
N ARG A 31 2.51 7.57 11.07
CA ARG A 31 2.81 6.30 10.41
C ARG A 31 1.54 5.61 9.97
N ILE A 32 1.61 4.96 8.82
CA ILE A 32 0.54 4.05 8.40
C ILE A 32 0.56 2.85 9.36
N ALA A 33 -0.60 2.55 9.94
CA ALA A 33 -0.78 1.43 10.86
C ALA A 33 -1.42 0.22 10.18
N MET A 34 -2.22 0.44 9.13
CA MET A 34 -2.86 -0.62 8.36
C MET A 34 -3.06 -0.18 6.91
N LEU A 35 -2.63 -1.02 6.00
CA LEU A 35 -2.84 -0.91 4.55
C LEU A 35 -3.69 -2.08 4.07
N ARG A 36 -4.63 -1.81 3.18
CA ARG A 36 -5.30 -2.85 2.40
C ARG A 36 -4.66 -2.89 1.02
N VAL A 37 -4.15 -4.06 0.65
CA VAL A 37 -3.53 -4.30 -0.66
C VAL A 37 -4.51 -5.07 -1.54
N SER A 38 -4.56 -4.75 -2.83
CA SER A 38 -5.37 -5.47 -3.82
C SER A 38 -4.64 -5.49 -5.15
N LYS A 39 -4.53 -6.66 -5.79
CA LYS A 39 -3.95 -6.76 -7.14
C LYS A 39 -4.89 -6.11 -8.14
N LEU A 40 -4.36 -5.24 -9.00
CA LEU A 40 -5.07 -4.61 -10.10
C LEU A 40 -4.93 -5.52 -11.33
N GLU A 41 -6.06 -5.94 -11.89
CA GLU A 41 -6.15 -6.89 -13.01
C GLU A 41 -5.64 -6.33 -14.36
N GLN A 42 -5.10 -5.11 -14.41
CA GLN A 42 -4.57 -4.52 -15.65
C GLN A 42 -3.07 -4.74 -15.78
N GLY A 43 -2.73 -5.88 -16.41
CA GLY A 43 -1.56 -6.02 -17.30
C GLY A 43 -0.23 -6.44 -16.66
N ASP A 44 -0.03 -7.76 -16.52
CA ASP A 44 1.28 -8.43 -16.36
C ASP A 44 2.28 -8.06 -17.49
N PRO A 45 3.58 -8.40 -17.40
CA PRO A 45 4.29 -9.11 -16.33
C PRO A 45 5.53 -8.35 -15.85
N LEU A 46 5.95 -8.54 -14.60
CA LEU A 46 7.32 -8.86 -14.21
C LEU A 46 7.31 -9.03 -12.69
N ASP A 47 7.83 -10.17 -12.28
CA ASP A 47 8.27 -10.52 -10.93
C ASP A 47 7.23 -11.23 -10.04
N GLU A 48 7.35 -12.56 -10.12
CA GLU A 48 6.85 -13.55 -9.18
C GLU A 48 7.41 -13.32 -7.76
N GLU A 49 6.73 -13.97 -6.80
CA GLU A 49 7.05 -14.16 -5.38
C GLU A 49 6.46 -13.16 -4.37
N GLY A 50 5.60 -13.69 -3.50
CA GLY A 50 5.18 -13.00 -2.28
C GLY A 50 3.92 -13.55 -1.64
N ASP A 51 3.99 -14.81 -1.19
CA ASP A 51 3.08 -15.40 -0.21
C ASP A 51 2.83 -14.45 0.97
N GLY A 52 1.57 -14.36 1.37
CA GLY A 52 1.10 -13.52 2.47
C GLY A 52 -0.21 -14.06 3.03
N GLU A 53 -0.35 -15.38 3.13
CA GLU A 53 -1.33 -15.98 4.03
C GLU A 53 -0.93 -15.68 5.49
N ASP A 54 -1.31 -14.51 6.01
CA ASP A 54 -1.25 -14.26 7.45
C ASP A 54 -2.46 -14.96 8.12
N LYS A 55 -2.34 -16.28 8.28
CA LYS A 55 -3.19 -17.06 9.18
C LYS A 55 -2.90 -16.61 10.62
N THR A 56 -3.83 -15.90 11.23
CA THR A 56 -3.92 -15.81 12.69
C THR A 56 -5.27 -16.33 13.17
N ALA A 57 -5.27 -17.60 13.60
CA ALA A 57 -6.06 -18.21 14.70
C ALA A 57 -6.34 -19.69 14.42
#